data_AF-A0A7V8JP02-F1
#
_entry.id   AF-A0A7V8JP02-F1
#
_cell.length_a   1.000
_cell.length_b   1.000
_cell.length_c   1.000
_cell.angle_alpha   90.00
_cell.angle_beta   90.00
_cell.angle_gamma   90.00
#
_symmetry.space_group_name_H-M   'P 1'
#
loop_
_entity.id
_entity.type
_entity.pdbx_description
1 polymer ?
#
loop_
_entity_poly.entity_id
_entity_poly.type
_entity_poly.pdbx_seq_one_letter_code
_entity_poly.pdbx_strand_id
1 'polypeptide(L)'
;MFDLRLNSHSRLNFIQALIQAINVGADEALMLDPNGFVSSCNSTNFFIVRQGELWTSSGRYCFNGITRATVIQLAKQAGIAVREDDFTLAETYTADEAFVTGTLGGLTPVAAIDGRPLPTQGMGALTQRLAALYQGYISAA
;
A
#
# COMPACT_ATOMS: atom_id res chain seq x y z
N MET A 1 2.07 4.33 -22.93
CA MET A 1 1.96 3.82 -21.55
C MET A 1 0.61 4.24 -21.00
N PHE A 2 -0.18 3.31 -20.45
CA PHE A 2 -1.47 3.65 -19.83
C PHE A 2 -1.23 4.45 -18.55
N ASP A 3 -1.98 5.53 -18.34
CA ASP A 3 -1.85 6.38 -17.14
C ASP A 3 -2.53 5.68 -15.95
N LEU A 4 -1.71 5.15 -15.03
CA LEU A 4 -2.17 4.38 -13.87
C LEU A 4 -2.95 5.23 -12.84
N ARG A 5 -2.90 6.56 -12.97
CA ARG A 5 -3.69 7.48 -12.14
C ARG A 5 -5.18 7.44 -12.50
N LEU A 6 -5.53 6.96 -13.70
CA LEU A 6 -6.90 6.83 -14.16
C LEU A 6 -7.49 5.48 -13.75
N ASN A 7 -8.57 5.51 -12.98
CA ASN A 7 -9.34 4.30 -12.68
C ASN A 7 -10.26 3.96 -13.86
N SER A 8 -9.76 3.13 -14.79
CA SER A 8 -10.52 2.69 -15.97
C SER A 8 -10.78 1.17 -15.97
N HIS A 9 -11.66 0.72 -16.87
CA HIS A 9 -11.89 -0.70 -17.14
C HIS A 9 -10.77 -1.38 -17.92
N SER A 10 -9.85 -0.63 -18.52
CA SER A 10 -8.66 -1.17 -19.19
C SER A 10 -7.64 -1.62 -18.14
N ARG A 11 -7.80 -2.85 -17.63
CA ARG A 11 -7.04 -3.38 -16.48
C ARG A 11 -6.15 -4.58 -16.80
N LEU A 12 -5.80 -4.79 -18.08
CA LEU A 12 -5.04 -5.96 -18.50
C LEU A 12 -3.72 -6.13 -17.73
N ASN A 13 -2.99 -5.05 -17.50
CA ASN A 13 -1.76 -5.03 -16.70
C ASN A 13 -1.98 -5.53 -15.25
N PHE A 14 -3.09 -5.15 -14.62
CA PHE A 14 -3.44 -5.60 -13.28
C PHE A 14 -3.88 -7.07 -13.25
N ILE A 15 -4.58 -7.51 -14.30
CA ILE A 15 -4.98 -8.92 -14.46
C ILE A 15 -3.74 -9.80 -14.65
N GLN A 16 -2.76 -9.35 -15.45
CA GLN A 16 -1.49 -10.07 -15.62
C GLN A 16 -0.73 -10.19 -14.30
N ALA A 17 -0.65 -9.11 -13.52
CA ALA A 17 -0.03 -9.13 -12.21
C ALA A 17 -0.75 -10.10 -11.25
N LEU A 18 -2.10 -10.07 -11.23
CA LEU A 18 -2.90 -10.99 -10.43
C LEU A 18 -2.66 -12.45 -10.82
N ILE A 19 -2.60 -12.78 -12.12
CA ILE A 19 -2.30 -14.15 -12.58
C ILE A 19 -0.93 -14.60 -12.05
N GLN A 20 0.07 -13.73 -12.04
CA GLN A 20 1.39 -14.04 -11.50
C GLN A 20 1.34 -14.32 -9.98
N ALA A 21 0.63 -13.50 -9.21
CA ALA A 21 0.43 -13.70 -7.78
C ALA A 21 -0.28 -15.04 -7.48
N ILE A 22 -1.36 -15.34 -8.21
CA ILE A 22 -2.10 -16.60 -8.06
C ILE A 22 -1.19 -17.81 -8.31
N ASN A 23 -0.34 -17.75 -9.34
CA ASN A 23 0.55 -18.85 -9.70
C ASN A 23 1.61 -19.16 -8.63
N VAL A 24 1.95 -18.18 -7.78
CA VAL A 24 2.89 -18.35 -6.67
C VAL A 24 2.19 -18.47 -5.31
N GLY A 25 0.86 -18.51 -5.29
CA GLY A 25 0.05 -18.64 -4.07
C GLY A 25 0.02 -17.37 -3.21
N ALA A 26 0.23 -16.19 -3.78
CA ALA A 26 0.13 -14.90 -3.10
C ALA A 26 -1.26 -14.26 -3.26
N ASP A 27 -1.67 -13.46 -2.27
CA ASP A 27 -3.00 -12.82 -2.25
C ASP A 27 -3.10 -11.57 -3.15
N GLU A 28 -2.03 -10.79 -3.25
CA GLU A 28 -1.93 -9.58 -4.06
C GLU A 28 -0.57 -9.52 -4.76
N ALA A 29 -0.52 -8.86 -5.91
CA ALA A 29 0.69 -8.63 -6.68
C ALA A 29 1.23 -7.22 -6.43
N LEU A 30 2.42 -7.10 -5.80
CA LEU A 30 3.10 -5.83 -5.65
C LEU A 30 3.75 -5.42 -6.98
N MET A 31 3.29 -4.31 -7.56
CA MET A 31 3.74 -3.82 -8.86
C MET A 31 4.79 -2.73 -8.72
N LEU A 32 5.70 -2.69 -9.69
CA LEU A 32 6.72 -1.65 -9.81
C LEU A 32 6.37 -0.64 -10.90
N ASP A 33 6.90 0.56 -10.74
CA ASP A 33 6.93 1.59 -11.77
C ASP A 33 7.98 1.24 -12.86
N PRO A 34 7.99 1.93 -14.02
CA PRO A 34 8.98 1.65 -15.08
C PRO A 34 10.44 1.95 -14.69
N ASN A 35 10.70 2.64 -13.57
CA ASN A 35 12.04 2.90 -13.05
C ASN A 35 12.48 1.84 -12.02
N GLY A 36 11.60 0.90 -11.65
CA GLY A 36 11.87 -0.16 -10.68
C GLY A 36 11.52 0.20 -9.23
N PHE A 37 10.83 1.32 -9.00
CA PHE A 37 10.33 1.70 -7.67
C PHE A 37 8.98 1.08 -7.39
N VAL A 38 8.64 0.94 -6.11
CA VAL A 38 7.35 0.41 -5.69
C VAL A 38 6.22 1.38 -6.05
N SER A 39 5.17 0.86 -6.68
CA SER A 39 4.02 1.65 -7.10
C SER A 39 2.76 1.36 -6.26
N SER A 40 2.09 0.25 -6.53
CA SER A 40 0.85 -0.19 -5.88
C SER A 40 0.68 -1.68 -6.09
N CYS A 41 -0.37 -2.27 -5.53
CA CYS A 41 -0.75 -3.62 -5.89
C CYS A 41 -1.74 -3.62 -7.08
N ASN A 42 -2.20 -4.80 -7.51
CA ASN A 42 -3.11 -4.95 -8.64
C ASN A 42 -4.49 -4.31 -8.39
N SER A 43 -4.94 -4.26 -7.14
CA SER A 43 -6.24 -3.71 -6.77
C SER A 43 -6.22 -2.67 -5.64
N THR A 44 -5.08 -2.51 -4.96
CA THR A 44 -4.94 -1.69 -3.75
C THR A 44 -3.70 -0.79 -3.80
N ASN A 45 -3.69 0.28 -3.01
CA ASN A 45 -2.47 1.04 -2.75
C ASN A 45 -1.63 0.36 -1.66
N PHE A 46 -0.32 0.55 -1.70
CA PHE A 46 0.62 -0.11 -0.79
C PHE A 46 1.36 0.91 0.09
N PHE A 47 1.58 0.52 1.34
CA PHE A 47 2.25 1.30 2.36
C PHE A 47 3.23 0.43 3.14
N ILE A 48 4.35 1.03 3.55
CA ILE A 48 5.26 0.44 4.52
C ILE A 48 5.47 1.39 5.69
N VAL A 49 5.80 0.81 6.84
CA VAL A 49 6.29 1.53 8.01
C VAL A 49 7.76 1.22 8.17
N ARG A 50 8.58 2.26 8.26
CA ARG A 50 10.02 2.12 8.43
C ARG A 50 10.52 3.17 9.40
N GLN A 51 11.17 2.73 10.47
CA GLN A 51 11.71 3.63 11.50
C GLN A 51 10.66 4.61 12.06
N GLY A 52 9.40 4.16 12.17
CA GLY A 52 8.28 4.97 12.66
C GLY A 52 7.69 5.96 11.65
N GLU A 53 8.18 6.00 10.42
CA GLU A 53 7.64 6.80 9.32
C GLU A 53 6.71 5.96 8.43
N LEU A 54 5.66 6.59 7.89
CA LEU A 54 4.75 5.98 6.93
C LEU A 54 5.18 6.31 5.51
N TRP A 55 5.54 5.31 4.72
CA TRP A 55 5.98 5.48 3.34
C TRP A 55 4.95 4.90 2.37
N THR A 56 4.75 5.60 1.26
CA THR A 56 3.92 5.15 0.13
C THR A 56 4.45 5.77 -1.16
N SER A 57 4.04 5.21 -2.30
CA SER A 57 4.56 5.66 -3.59
C SER A 57 4.26 7.14 -3.84
N SER A 58 5.10 7.78 -4.65
CA SER A 58 5.04 9.20 -4.99
C SER A 58 3.73 9.66 -5.67
N GLY A 59 2.84 8.74 -6.05
CA GLY A 59 1.59 9.06 -6.76
C GLY A 59 1.73 9.13 -8.28
N ARG A 60 2.96 9.04 -8.82
CA ARG A 60 3.20 9.20 -10.26
C ARG A 60 2.71 8.01 -11.09
N TYR A 61 2.88 6.81 -10.55
CA TYR A 61 2.59 5.54 -11.26
C TYR A 61 1.60 4.63 -10.52
N CYS A 62 0.80 5.15 -9.59
CA CYS A 62 -0.18 4.39 -8.84
C CYS A 62 -1.60 4.96 -8.99
N PHE A 63 -2.59 4.22 -8.49
CA PHE A 63 -3.94 4.74 -8.34
C PHE A 63 -3.98 5.90 -7.34
N ASN A 64 -4.71 6.96 -7.69
CA ASN A 64 -5.07 8.02 -6.76
C ASN A 64 -6.28 7.60 -5.92
N GLY A 65 -6.08 6.58 -5.08
CA GLY A 65 -7.15 6.03 -4.23
C GLY A 65 -7.62 7.04 -3.18
N ILE A 66 -8.94 7.13 -3.00
CA ILE A 66 -9.55 7.97 -1.95
C ILE A 66 -9.07 7.51 -0.57
N THR A 67 -9.09 6.19 -0.30
CA THR A 67 -8.59 5.63 0.96
C THR A 67 -7.12 5.96 1.21
N ARG A 68 -6.26 5.88 0.18
CA ARG A 68 -4.84 6.31 0.27
C ARG A 68 -4.76 7.77 0.71
N ALA A 69 -5.49 8.67 0.05
CA ALA A 69 -5.48 10.09 0.36
C ALA A 69 -5.97 10.37 1.80
N THR A 70 -7.04 9.71 2.23
CA THR A 70 -7.56 9.81 3.59
C THR A 70 -6.56 9.30 4.62
N VAL A 71 -5.92 8.15 4.40
CA VAL A 71 -4.90 7.60 5.31
C VAL A 71 -3.71 8.56 5.45
N ILE A 72 -3.22 9.12 4.34
CA ILE A 72 -2.14 10.11 4.34
C ILE A 72 -2.55 11.36 5.14
N GLN A 73 -3.76 11.86 4.93
CA GLN A 73 -4.28 13.02 5.65
C GLN A 73 -4.36 12.73 7.16
N LEU A 74 -4.96 11.60 7.56
CA LEU A 74 -5.11 11.21 8.97
C LEU A 74 -3.75 10.99 9.63
N ALA A 75 -2.79 10.39 8.92
CA ALA A 75 -1.42 10.21 9.41
C ALA A 75 -0.76 11.56 9.70
N LYS A 76 -0.82 12.51 8.75
CA LYS A 76 -0.30 13.88 8.92
C LYS A 76 -0.96 14.60 10.11
N GLN A 77 -2.28 14.49 10.25
CA GLN A 77 -3.02 15.08 11.39
C GLN A 77 -2.65 14.45 12.74
N ALA A 78 -2.32 13.17 12.76
CA ALA A 78 -1.91 12.44 13.96
C ALA A 78 -0.42 12.63 14.32
N GLY A 79 0.30 13.51 13.60
CA GLY A 79 1.72 13.78 13.80
C GLY A 79 2.65 12.66 13.35
N ILE A 80 2.18 11.78 12.45
CA ILE A 80 3.01 10.71 11.86
C ILE A 80 3.72 11.30 10.64
N ALA A 81 5.03 11.12 10.55
CA ALA A 81 5.80 11.50 9.38
C ALA A 81 5.37 10.65 8.18
N VAL A 82 4.96 11.32 7.09
CA VAL A 82 4.53 10.65 5.86
C VAL A 82 5.48 10.99 4.73
N ARG A 83 6.02 9.96 4.10
CA ARG A 83 6.88 10.05 2.93
C ARG A 83 6.14 9.52 1.70
N GLU A 84 5.75 10.44 0.82
CA GLU A 84 5.19 10.12 -0.51
C GLU A 84 6.33 10.24 -1.52
N ASP A 85 7.08 9.15 -1.72
CA ASP A 85 8.34 9.19 -2.48
C ASP A 85 8.59 7.86 -3.19
N ASP A 86 9.61 7.84 -4.04
CA ASP A 86 10.06 6.64 -4.72
C ASP A 86 10.96 5.82 -3.79
N PHE A 87 10.63 4.54 -3.58
CA PHE A 87 11.40 3.61 -2.76
C PHE A 87 11.47 2.23 -3.42
N THR A 88 12.52 1.48 -3.08
CA THR A 88 12.87 0.23 -3.74
C THR A 88 12.22 -0.99 -3.08
N LEU A 89 12.22 -2.12 -3.80
CA LEU A 89 11.89 -3.42 -3.20
C LEU A 89 12.79 -3.79 -2.03
N ALA A 90 14.08 -3.47 -2.11
CA ALA A 90 15.02 -3.75 -1.04
C ALA A 90 14.61 -3.03 0.26
N GLU A 91 14.19 -1.77 0.16
CA GLU A 91 13.69 -1.01 1.30
C GLU A 91 12.37 -1.57 1.84
N THR A 92 11.51 -2.04 0.93
CA THR A 92 10.24 -2.69 1.25
C THR A 92 10.44 -3.98 2.06
N TYR A 93 11.43 -4.80 1.71
CA TYR A 93 11.73 -6.02 2.47
C TYR A 93 12.32 -5.75 3.86
N THR A 94 12.85 -4.54 4.09
CA THR A 94 13.38 -4.11 5.39
C THR A 94 12.38 -3.31 6.23
N ALA A 95 11.11 -3.25 5.80
CA ALA A 95 10.08 -2.55 6.54
C ALA A 95 9.74 -3.26 7.86
N ASP A 96 9.34 -2.47 8.86
CA ASP A 96 8.89 -2.97 10.16
C ASP A 96 7.45 -3.52 10.06
N GLU A 97 6.60 -2.81 9.30
CA GLU A 97 5.21 -3.16 9.02
C GLU A 97 4.89 -2.85 7.56
N ALA A 98 3.89 -3.51 6.98
CA ALA A 98 3.32 -3.12 5.70
C ALA A 98 1.82 -3.38 5.69
N PHE A 99 1.10 -2.62 4.89
CA PHE A 99 -0.33 -2.79 4.69
C PHE A 99 -0.76 -2.28 3.32
N VAL A 100 -1.91 -2.75 2.88
CA VAL A 100 -2.57 -2.27 1.67
C VAL A 100 -3.84 -1.50 2.03
N THR A 101 -4.24 -0.60 1.14
CA THR A 101 -5.49 0.14 1.28
C THR A 101 -6.39 0.00 0.07
N GLY A 102 -7.68 -0.22 0.31
CA GLY A 102 -8.71 -0.23 -0.72
C GLY A 102 -10.08 0.13 -0.17
N THR A 103 -11.00 0.56 -1.03
CA THR A 103 -12.32 1.03 -0.60
C THR A 103 -13.10 -0.01 0.21
N LEU A 104 -13.03 -1.28 -0.20
CA LEU A 104 -13.75 -2.38 0.48
C LEU A 104 -12.96 -2.94 1.69
N GLY A 105 -11.63 -2.99 1.58
CA GLY A 105 -10.77 -3.60 2.60
C GLY A 105 -10.32 -2.65 3.71
N GLY A 106 -10.51 -1.33 3.55
CA GLY A 106 -9.96 -0.35 4.48
C GLY A 106 -8.45 -0.42 4.50
N LEU A 107 -7.86 -0.67 5.68
CA LEU A 107 -6.45 -0.99 5.86
C LEU A 107 -6.30 -2.49 6.16
N THR A 108 -5.61 -3.22 5.29
CA THR A 108 -5.36 -4.66 5.46
C THR A 108 -3.86 -4.89 5.68
N PRO A 109 -3.44 -5.50 6.81
CA PRO A 109 -2.02 -5.75 7.07
C PRO A 109 -1.46 -6.79 6.08
N VAL A 110 -0.20 -6.59 5.68
CA VAL A 110 0.56 -7.55 4.88
C VAL A 110 1.43 -8.36 5.84
N ALA A 111 1.36 -9.69 5.74
CA ALA A 111 2.13 -10.59 6.61
C ALA A 111 3.52 -10.93 6.04
N ALA A 112 3.62 -11.03 4.71
CA ALA A 112 4.84 -11.38 4.01
C ALA A 112 4.91 -10.75 2.62
N ILE A 113 6.12 -10.52 2.12
CA ILE A 113 6.40 -9.99 0.78
C ILE A 113 7.39 -10.92 0.11
N ASP A 114 7.02 -11.50 -1.04
CA ASP A 114 7.81 -12.52 -1.76
C ASP A 114 8.27 -13.68 -0.87
N GLY A 115 7.37 -14.16 0.01
CA GLY A 115 7.65 -15.23 0.97
C GLY A 115 8.53 -14.82 2.15
N ARG A 116 8.95 -13.54 2.24
CA ARG A 116 9.69 -13.00 3.38
C ARG A 116 8.69 -12.47 4.41
N PRO A 117 8.58 -13.08 5.61
CA PRO A 117 7.71 -12.57 6.65
C PRO A 117 8.22 -11.21 7.13
N LEU A 118 7.30 -10.29 7.40
CA LEU A 118 7.65 -9.03 8.06
C LEU A 118 7.97 -9.28 9.54
N PRO A 119 8.82 -8.43 10.16
CA PRO A 119 9.20 -8.59 11.57
C PRO A 119 7.99 -8.60 12.49
N THR A 120 6.99 -7.77 12.17
CA THR A 120 5.76 -7.67 12.96
C THR A 120 4.79 -8.79 12.62
N GLN A 121 4.44 -9.60 13.62
CA GLN A 121 3.42 -10.62 13.49
C GLN A 121 2.02 -9.99 13.56
N GLY A 122 1.23 -10.15 12.50
CA GLY A 122 -0.11 -9.58 12.41
C GLY A 122 -0.09 -8.07 12.12
N MET A 123 -1.04 -7.32 12.72
CA MET A 123 -1.14 -5.88 12.52
C MET A 123 -0.22 -5.15 13.49
N GLY A 124 0.76 -4.40 12.98
CA GLY A 124 1.70 -3.66 13.83
C GLY A 124 1.12 -2.40 14.47
N ALA A 125 1.88 -1.78 15.38
CA ALA A 125 1.38 -0.72 16.24
C ALA A 125 0.97 0.54 15.45
N LEU A 126 1.75 0.91 14.43
CA LEU A 126 1.43 2.09 13.61
C LEU A 126 0.26 1.80 12.67
N THR A 127 0.23 0.60 12.06
CA THR A 127 -0.89 0.14 11.25
C THR A 127 -2.19 0.08 12.05
N GLN A 128 -2.15 -0.45 13.28
CA GLN A 128 -3.30 -0.49 14.20
C GLN A 128 -3.81 0.93 14.53
N ARG A 129 -2.90 1.85 14.84
CA ARG A 129 -3.24 3.24 15.13
C ARG A 129 -3.91 3.90 13.92
N LEU A 130 -3.39 3.72 12.72
CA LEU A 130 -3.99 4.26 11.49
C LEU A 130 -5.34 3.63 11.18
N ALA A 131 -5.49 2.33 11.39
CA ALA A 131 -6.77 1.64 11.21
C ALA A 131 -7.84 2.20 12.15
N ALA A 132 -7.50 2.46 13.41
CA ALA A 132 -8.42 3.08 14.37
C ALA A 132 -8.81 4.51 13.97
N LEU A 133 -7.85 5.32 13.51
CA LEU A 133 -8.12 6.67 13.01
C LEU A 133 -9.03 6.66 11.78
N TYR A 134 -8.77 5.76 10.83
CA TYR A 134 -9.58 5.60 9.63
C TYR A 134 -11.00 5.14 9.97
N GLN A 135 -11.14 4.19 10.90
CA GLN A 135 -12.44 3.73 11.37
C GLN A 135 -13.25 4.86 12.05
N GLY A 136 -12.57 5.71 12.84
CA GLY A 136 -13.18 6.90 13.43
C GLY A 136 -13.65 7.90 12.37
N TYR A 137 -12.83 8.13 11.34
CA TYR A 137 -13.17 9.03 10.23
C TYR A 137 -14.41 8.56 9.46
N ILE A 138 -14.48 7.28 9.08
CA ILE A 138 -15.65 6.77 8.33
C ILE A 138 -16.93 6.72 9.17
N SER A 139 -16.83 6.61 10.50
CA SER A 139 -17.99 6.58 11.38
C SER A 139 -18.55 7.98 11.69
N ALA A 140 -17.76 9.02 11.42
CA ALA A 140 -18.13 10.42 11.63
C ALA A 140 -18.65 11.12 10.37
N ALA A 141 -18.52 10.48 9.20
CA ALA A 141 -19.01 10.95 7.90
C ALA A 141 -20.42 10.42 7.63
#